data_AF-A0A9P1C4B0-F1
#
_entry.id   AF-A0A9P1C4B0-F1
#
_cell.length_a   1.000
_cell.length_b   1.000
_cell.length_c   1.000
_cell.angle_alpha   90.00
_cell.angle_beta   90.00
_cell.angle_gamma   90.00
#
_symmetry.space_group_name_H-M   'P 1'
#
loop_
_entity.id
_entity.type
_entity.pdbx_description
1 polymer ?
#
loop_
_entity_poly.entity_id
_entity_poly.type
_entity_poly.pdbx_seq_one_letter_code
_entity_poly.pdbx_strand_id
1 'polypeptide(L)'
;MSGGVRKFSEKEILDAFGSAEEVPFPMAALEELLPEVCGHCKLVADTLSVPLSWVLLTEVCAAAFLAPTSVLMPTKTMPLYAMPWAFILHPGATQTSGLMSTYSRTFRQLELWETDFQVRLAKEQPRQNEQVQEGQDAGEPVQKRARSTAPAAMHMGFTSGSLDGIVGRMAEPQNISRAAAFLAEGLIFLSWISDLCSSHKGLLTQLTDRLLWDKVTVKDRTTVMVDAPFLGICAAVHMEELMSAIGVEDPLGLRERLLIIYERPRFVRSSELQEACSRIPAQSLHAHLATHFWALHCVHHPQHPPKSRFVADLNYHWLKYSWQEDAAKLFWDNFDDRAGEQEAAYRLDQQAAKRAGKWKTRHFRLALPFHNLAQACARTSIEDWNTEVSYKAAKASLIFSTWMDDVFQRLDLLRAAPLPPPGPAAAAAPSPREDLRTLLASASLGAVLSNQVNLPHLRIFMLAVLASEKRPLLRNHDVLHLKPVLALNLQAAAGIYHSNRALKALSLLGFGVVTLSTNTSGTKVLWFTKIPSEDYASPALQRSRSALAIPEPNGFTSWNRAQILQNKQKNQEAIVYPDLAAAEVQASIAAAATAWEEITTAYLSFAAFLALSRPFSF
;
A
#
# COMPACT_ATOMS: atom_id res chain seq x y z
N MET A 1 -3.47 -10.67 15.41
CA MET A 1 -2.13 -10.07 15.30
C MET A 1 -2.24 -8.62 15.71
N SER A 2 -2.39 -8.37 17.00
CA SER A 2 -2.09 -7.07 17.59
C SER A 2 -0.73 -7.22 18.27
N GLY A 3 0.33 -7.25 17.45
CA GLY A 3 1.62 -6.84 17.98
C GLY A 3 1.46 -5.34 18.26
N GLY A 4 1.57 -4.92 19.51
CA GLY A 4 1.77 -3.49 19.77
C GLY A 4 2.94 -3.07 18.88
N VAL A 5 2.71 -2.08 18.00
CA VAL A 5 3.81 -1.51 17.22
C VAL A 5 4.82 -1.05 18.25
N ARG A 6 6.00 -1.69 18.29
CA ARG A 6 7.09 -1.29 19.16
C ARG A 6 7.30 0.19 18.90
N LYS A 7 7.03 1.03 19.90
CA LYS A 7 7.35 2.44 19.82
C LYS A 7 8.85 2.53 20.08
N PHE A 8 9.60 2.91 19.05
CA PHE A 8 11.01 3.21 19.18
C PHE A 8 11.13 4.60 19.80
N SER A 9 12.07 4.75 20.72
CA SER A 9 12.45 6.06 21.24
C SER A 9 13.10 6.88 20.14
N GLU A 10 12.98 8.20 20.23
CA GLU A 10 13.66 9.13 19.33
C GLU A 10 15.18 8.86 19.29
N LYS A 11 15.76 8.52 20.43
CA LYS A 11 17.17 8.12 20.52
C LYS A 11 17.49 6.88 19.68
N GLU A 12 16.70 5.81 19.78
CA GLU A 12 16.93 4.59 18.96
C GLU A 12 16.85 4.89 17.47
N ILE A 13 15.91 5.76 17.06
CA ILE A 13 15.76 6.17 15.66
C ILE A 13 16.98 6.97 15.19
N LEU A 14 17.42 7.95 15.99
CA LEU A 14 18.59 8.76 15.68
C LEU A 14 19.88 7.94 15.66
N ASP A 15 20.06 7.01 16.60
CA ASP A 15 21.22 6.12 16.66
C ASP A 15 21.27 5.19 15.42
N ALA A 16 20.12 4.71 14.95
CA ALA A 16 20.03 3.91 13.73
C ALA A 16 20.34 4.72 12.47
N PHE A 17 19.85 5.96 12.38
CA PHE A 17 20.23 6.86 11.29
C PHE A 17 21.73 7.16 11.33
N GLY A 18 22.30 7.47 12.50
CA GLY A 18 23.75 7.67 12.67
C GLY A 18 24.55 6.46 12.20
N SER A 19 24.12 5.24 12.57
CA SER A 19 24.75 3.99 12.13
C SER A 19 24.63 3.75 10.63
N ALA A 20 23.54 4.21 10.01
CA ALA A 20 23.34 4.12 8.56
C ALA A 20 24.19 5.14 7.79
N GLU A 21 24.48 6.32 8.38
CA GLU A 21 25.42 7.31 7.79
C GLU A 21 26.87 6.76 7.71
N GLU A 22 27.22 5.79 8.54
CA GLU A 22 28.55 5.13 8.50
C GLU A 22 28.72 4.21 7.29
N VAL A 23 27.65 3.85 6.57
CA VAL A 23 27.71 3.01 5.38
C VAL A 23 27.95 3.91 4.15
N PRO A 24 29.19 4.00 3.62
CA PRO A 24 29.51 4.95 2.57
C PRO A 24 28.77 4.61 1.28
N PHE A 25 28.15 5.62 0.66
CA PHE A 25 27.58 5.47 -0.67
C PHE A 25 28.70 5.15 -1.69
N PRO A 26 28.58 4.08 -2.51
CA PRO A 26 29.65 3.60 -3.39
C PRO A 26 29.81 4.44 -4.67
N MET A 27 29.92 5.76 -4.52
CA MET A 27 29.95 6.72 -5.63
C MET A 27 31.07 6.42 -6.64
N ALA A 28 32.30 6.21 -6.18
CA ALA A 28 33.44 6.01 -7.07
C ALA A 28 33.28 4.79 -7.99
N ALA A 29 32.77 3.67 -7.45
CA ALA A 29 32.53 2.46 -8.22
C ALA A 29 31.37 2.64 -9.21
N LEU A 30 30.31 3.37 -8.84
CA LEU A 30 29.19 3.67 -9.73
C LEU A 30 29.60 4.63 -10.85
N GLU A 31 30.44 5.63 -10.55
CA GLU A 31 30.94 6.61 -11.52
C GLU A 31 31.91 5.98 -12.53
N GLU A 32 32.73 5.02 -12.11
CA GLU A 32 33.58 4.24 -13.02
C GLU A 32 32.74 3.42 -14.02
N LEU A 33 31.66 2.80 -13.54
CA LEU A 33 30.80 1.96 -14.38
C LEU A 33 29.90 2.79 -15.29
N LEU A 34 29.26 3.83 -14.75
CA LEU A 34 28.20 4.62 -15.39
C LEU A 34 28.44 6.13 -15.20
N PRO A 35 29.51 6.70 -15.79
CA PRO A 35 29.92 8.09 -15.54
C PRO A 35 28.86 9.10 -16.01
N GLU A 36 28.23 8.85 -17.14
CA GLU A 36 27.21 9.75 -17.71
C GLU A 36 25.95 9.79 -16.83
N VAL A 37 25.54 8.64 -16.29
CA VAL A 37 24.41 8.54 -15.36
C VAL A 37 24.74 9.29 -14.07
N CYS A 38 25.91 9.03 -13.48
CA CYS A 38 26.35 9.70 -12.27
C CYS A 38 26.46 11.23 -12.47
N GLY A 39 26.98 11.66 -13.62
CA GLY A 39 27.05 13.07 -13.99
C GLY A 39 25.67 13.72 -14.12
N HIS A 40 24.72 13.05 -14.76
CA HIS A 40 23.34 13.51 -14.87
C HIS A 40 22.65 13.60 -13.50
N CYS A 41 22.69 12.52 -12.71
CA CYS A 41 22.11 12.50 -11.37
C CYS A 41 22.73 13.58 -10.46
N LYS A 42 24.04 13.84 -10.58
CA LYS A 42 24.73 14.89 -9.83
C LYS A 42 24.20 16.28 -10.16
N LEU A 43 24.00 16.58 -11.45
CA LEU A 43 23.41 17.85 -11.89
C LEU A 43 22.01 18.06 -11.30
N VAL A 44 21.19 17.01 -11.31
CA VAL A 44 19.83 17.05 -10.74
C VAL A 44 19.87 17.17 -9.21
N ALA A 45 20.75 16.42 -8.55
CA ALA A 45 20.94 16.45 -7.09
C ALA A 45 21.40 17.83 -6.60
N ASP A 46 22.34 18.46 -7.29
CA ASP A 46 22.78 19.84 -7.03
C ASP A 46 21.61 20.83 -7.14
N THR A 47 20.79 20.70 -8.18
CA THR A 47 19.65 21.58 -8.47
C THR A 47 18.51 21.42 -7.46
N LEU A 48 18.39 20.24 -6.86
CA LEU A 48 17.35 19.94 -5.86
C LEU A 48 17.87 20.02 -4.42
N SER A 49 19.18 20.22 -4.20
CA SER A 49 19.84 20.25 -2.89
C SER A 49 19.71 18.93 -2.09
N VAL A 50 19.57 17.80 -2.80
CA VAL A 50 19.43 16.46 -2.22
C VAL A 50 20.69 15.61 -2.41
N PRO A 51 20.85 14.50 -1.68
CA PRO A 51 21.88 13.49 -1.94
C PRO A 51 21.76 12.86 -3.33
N LEU A 52 22.89 12.46 -3.91
CA LEU A 52 22.92 11.83 -5.24
C LEU A 52 22.23 10.47 -5.23
N SER A 53 22.39 9.67 -4.17
CA SER A 53 21.75 8.34 -4.07
C SER A 53 20.22 8.42 -4.16
N TRP A 54 19.62 9.50 -3.64
CA TRP A 54 18.18 9.74 -3.71
C TRP A 54 17.73 9.99 -5.14
N VAL A 55 18.47 10.82 -5.88
CA VAL A 55 18.21 11.07 -7.30
C VAL A 55 18.43 9.80 -8.11
N LEU A 56 19.54 9.08 -7.89
CA LEU A 56 19.85 7.85 -8.60
C LEU A 56 18.73 6.81 -8.44
N LEU A 57 18.25 6.59 -7.22
CA LEU A 57 17.11 5.69 -6.98
C LEU A 57 15.86 6.17 -7.74
N THR A 58 15.59 7.46 -7.69
CA THR A 58 14.41 8.08 -8.31
C THR A 58 14.46 7.98 -9.84
N GLU A 59 15.62 8.18 -10.47
CA GLU A 59 15.81 8.03 -11.92
C GLU A 59 15.76 6.57 -12.38
N VAL A 60 16.35 5.66 -11.61
CA VAL A 60 16.25 4.21 -11.85
C VAL A 60 14.79 3.77 -11.76
N CYS A 61 14.04 4.26 -10.77
CA CYS A 61 12.59 4.05 -10.69
C CYS A 61 11.86 4.67 -11.89
N ALA A 62 12.22 5.89 -12.30
CA ALA A 62 11.60 6.55 -13.44
C ALA A 62 11.80 5.73 -14.74
N ALA A 63 13.03 5.26 -14.98
CA ALA A 63 13.37 4.37 -16.08
C ALA A 63 12.55 3.06 -16.04
N ALA A 64 12.38 2.46 -14.85
CA ALA A 64 11.54 1.28 -14.68
C ALA A 64 10.06 1.56 -15.00
N PHE A 65 9.52 2.69 -14.53
CA PHE A 65 8.11 3.07 -14.68
C PHE A 65 7.71 3.39 -16.12
N LEU A 66 8.65 3.94 -16.88
CA LEU A 66 8.47 4.25 -18.30
C LEU A 66 8.69 3.03 -19.21
N ALA A 67 9.25 1.95 -18.68
CA ALA A 67 9.53 0.70 -19.39
C ALA A 67 8.71 -0.50 -18.87
N PRO A 68 7.37 -0.43 -18.71
CA PRO A 68 6.58 -1.53 -18.16
C PRO A 68 6.55 -2.75 -19.10
N THR A 69 6.82 -2.59 -20.39
CA THR A 69 6.89 -3.71 -21.35
C THR A 69 8.24 -4.42 -21.36
N SER A 70 9.24 -3.87 -20.66
CA SER A 70 10.59 -4.43 -20.63
C SER A 70 10.65 -5.65 -19.70
N VAL A 71 11.28 -6.71 -20.19
CA VAL A 71 11.53 -7.93 -19.42
C VAL A 71 12.89 -8.49 -19.78
N LEU A 72 13.71 -8.78 -18.76
CA LEU A 72 15.00 -9.42 -18.94
C LEU A 72 14.82 -10.94 -18.82
N MET A 73 15.31 -11.68 -19.81
CA MET A 73 15.09 -13.12 -19.94
C MET A 73 16.40 -13.91 -19.83
N PRO A 74 16.97 -14.10 -18.62
CA PRO A 74 18.12 -14.98 -18.40
C PRO A 74 17.85 -16.42 -18.90
N THR A 75 16.63 -16.92 -18.68
CA THR A 75 16.15 -18.22 -19.18
C THR A 75 14.68 -18.12 -19.59
N LYS A 76 14.15 -19.16 -20.22
CA LYS A 76 12.73 -19.23 -20.61
C LYS A 76 11.75 -19.25 -19.42
N THR A 77 12.22 -19.60 -18.23
CA THR A 77 11.38 -19.81 -17.04
C THR A 77 11.63 -18.78 -15.93
N MET A 78 12.59 -17.87 -16.11
CA MET A 78 12.99 -16.91 -15.10
C MET A 78 12.97 -15.49 -15.68
N PRO A 79 11.79 -14.92 -15.99
CA PRO A 79 11.70 -13.51 -16.36
C PRO A 79 12.08 -12.63 -15.16
N LEU A 80 12.92 -11.63 -15.41
CA LEU A 80 13.27 -10.60 -14.45
C LEU A 80 12.59 -9.29 -14.86
N TYR A 81 11.57 -8.92 -14.08
CA TYR A 81 10.84 -7.67 -14.25
C TYR A 81 11.52 -6.53 -13.50
N ALA A 82 11.50 -5.33 -14.10
CA ALA A 82 12.00 -4.12 -13.48
C ALA A 82 11.25 -3.82 -12.16
N MET A 83 12.00 -3.28 -11.22
CA MET A 83 11.70 -3.21 -9.79
C MET A 83 10.44 -2.36 -9.46
N PRO A 84 9.53 -2.84 -8.60
CA PRO A 84 8.24 -2.18 -8.36
C PRO A 84 8.26 -1.12 -7.25
N TRP A 85 8.90 -1.32 -6.09
CA TRP A 85 8.76 -0.40 -4.94
C TRP A 85 10.07 0.01 -4.26
N ALA A 86 10.32 1.31 -4.23
CA ALA A 86 11.50 1.96 -3.68
C ALA A 86 11.13 3.03 -2.66
N PHE A 87 11.90 3.12 -1.59
CA PHE A 87 11.62 3.98 -0.46
C PHE A 87 12.88 4.72 -0.01
N ILE A 88 12.75 6.04 0.11
CA ILE A 88 13.73 6.90 0.74
C ILE A 88 13.29 7.10 2.18
N LEU A 89 14.04 6.54 3.13
CA LEU A 89 13.84 6.86 4.53
C LEU A 89 14.39 8.25 4.81
N HIS A 90 13.63 9.04 5.57
CA HIS A 90 14.09 10.35 6.02
C HIS A 90 13.73 10.60 7.50
N PRO A 91 14.57 11.36 8.23
CA PRO A 91 14.36 11.62 9.65
C PRO A 91 13.34 12.76 9.91
N GLY A 92 12.69 13.33 8.88
CA GLY A 92 11.77 14.46 9.03
C GLY A 92 11.79 15.43 7.85
N ALA A 93 11.57 16.72 8.12
CA ALA A 93 11.52 17.82 7.15
C ALA A 93 12.77 17.87 6.24
N THR A 94 12.67 17.19 5.11
CA THR A 94 13.73 17.03 4.11
C THR A 94 13.19 17.43 2.76
N GLN A 95 14.07 17.63 1.79
CA GLN A 95 13.69 18.03 0.43
C GLN A 95 13.15 16.87 -0.43
N THR A 96 12.84 15.72 0.18
CA THR A 96 12.27 14.55 -0.51
C THR A 96 10.95 14.89 -1.20
N SER A 97 10.10 15.73 -0.60
CA SER A 97 8.85 16.18 -1.22
C SER A 97 9.08 16.97 -2.52
N GLY A 98 10.13 17.80 -2.58
CA GLY A 98 10.54 18.52 -3.78
C GLY A 98 11.06 17.57 -4.88
N LEU A 99 11.83 16.56 -4.49
CA LEU A 99 12.28 15.49 -5.37
C LEU A 99 11.08 14.72 -5.96
N MET A 100 10.20 14.19 -5.11
CA MET A 100 9.01 13.44 -5.54
C MET A 100 8.07 14.28 -6.42
N SER A 101 7.88 15.56 -6.08
CA SER A 101 7.07 16.49 -6.88
C SER A 101 7.68 16.73 -8.26
N THR A 102 9.01 16.85 -8.35
CA THR A 102 9.72 17.07 -9.62
C THR A 102 9.48 15.93 -10.59
N TYR A 103 9.67 14.69 -10.14
CA TYR A 103 9.46 13.50 -10.99
C TYR A 103 7.99 13.25 -11.31
N SER A 104 7.09 13.56 -10.37
CA SER A 104 5.64 13.55 -10.66
C SER A 104 5.27 14.51 -11.79
N ARG A 105 5.83 15.72 -11.81
CA ARG A 105 5.62 16.71 -12.87
C ARG A 105 6.26 16.26 -14.19
N THR A 106 7.43 15.65 -14.14
CA THR A 106 8.08 15.05 -15.33
C THR A 106 7.18 14.01 -15.98
N PHE A 107 6.60 13.10 -15.19
CA PHE A 107 5.67 12.09 -15.71
C PHE A 107 4.39 12.70 -16.27
N ARG A 108 3.88 13.74 -15.59
CA ARG A 108 2.74 14.47 -16.14
C ARG A 108 3.04 15.09 -17.50
N GLN A 109 4.25 15.63 -17.69
CA GLN A 109 4.66 16.18 -18.97
C GLN A 109 4.77 15.09 -20.06
N LEU A 110 5.30 13.91 -19.71
CA LEU A 110 5.36 12.76 -20.61
C LEU A 110 3.96 12.25 -21.00
N GLU A 111 3.01 12.18 -20.06
CA GLU A 111 1.60 11.84 -20.33
C GLU A 111 0.95 12.80 -21.32
N LEU A 112 1.24 14.10 -21.20
CA LEU A 112 0.74 15.11 -22.14
C LEU A 112 1.32 14.91 -23.54
N TRP A 113 2.63 14.71 -23.65
CA TRP A 113 3.29 14.44 -24.93
C TRP A 113 2.80 13.15 -25.59
N GLU A 114 2.56 12.10 -24.80
CA GLU A 114 1.99 10.85 -25.29
C GLU A 114 0.56 11.06 -25.78
N THR A 115 -0.27 11.76 -25.02
CA THR A 115 -1.64 12.06 -25.42
C THR A 115 -1.66 12.84 -26.74
N ASP A 116 -0.79 13.84 -26.90
CA ASP A 116 -0.66 14.60 -28.15
C ASP A 116 -0.16 13.74 -29.31
N PHE A 117 0.75 12.80 -29.06
CA PHE A 117 1.18 11.81 -30.05
C PHE A 117 0.01 10.91 -30.48
N GLN A 118 -0.75 10.35 -29.55
CA GLN A 118 -1.91 9.50 -29.83
C GLN A 118 -2.99 10.26 -30.61
N VAL A 119 -3.27 11.52 -30.26
CA VAL A 119 -4.21 12.36 -31.00
C VAL A 119 -3.74 12.62 -32.43
N ARG A 120 -2.44 12.83 -32.66
CA ARG A 120 -1.89 12.97 -34.03
C ARG A 120 -2.02 11.68 -34.82
N LEU A 121 -1.62 10.56 -34.23
CA LEU A 121 -1.73 9.23 -34.84
C LEU A 121 -3.18 8.89 -35.23
N ALA A 122 -4.14 9.17 -34.34
CA ALA A 122 -5.57 8.97 -34.59
C ALA A 122 -6.13 9.88 -35.69
N LYS A 123 -5.55 11.06 -35.92
CA LYS A 123 -5.92 11.96 -37.04
C LYS A 123 -5.33 11.53 -38.38
N GLU A 124 -4.20 10.83 -38.36
CA GLU A 124 -3.48 10.37 -39.56
C GLU A 124 -4.02 9.04 -40.11
N GLN A 125 -4.47 8.13 -39.24
CA GLN A 125 -5.03 6.83 -39.65
C GLN A 125 -6.25 6.92 -40.60
N PRO A 126 -7.24 7.81 -40.40
CA PRO A 126 -8.35 7.98 -41.35
C PRO A 126 -7.90 8.49 -42.71
N ARG A 127 -6.91 9.39 -42.76
CA ARG A 127 -6.39 9.97 -44.01
C ARG A 127 -5.65 8.94 -44.87
N GLN A 128 -4.92 8.02 -44.25
CA GLN A 128 -4.28 6.91 -44.98
C GLN A 128 -5.31 5.90 -45.50
N ASN A 129 -6.35 5.59 -44.72
CA ASN A 129 -7.43 4.71 -45.18
C ASN A 129 -8.30 5.34 -46.29
N GLU A 130 -8.52 6.66 -46.26
CA GLU A 130 -9.22 7.40 -47.34
C GLU A 130 -8.40 7.41 -48.64
N GLN A 131 -7.07 7.58 -48.57
CA GLN A 131 -6.19 7.50 -49.76
C GLN A 131 -6.09 6.10 -50.37
N VAL A 132 -6.23 5.04 -49.56
CA VAL A 132 -6.28 3.65 -50.05
C VAL A 132 -7.67 3.31 -50.63
N GLN A 133 -8.75 3.91 -50.10
CA GLN A 133 -10.11 3.72 -50.62
C GLN A 133 -10.41 4.53 -51.90
N GLU A 134 -9.76 5.67 -52.15
CA GLU A 134 -9.92 6.41 -53.42
C GLU A 134 -9.35 5.65 -54.65
N GLY A 135 -8.64 4.54 -54.45
CA GLY A 135 -8.13 3.66 -55.52
C GLY A 135 -8.97 2.41 -55.80
N GLN A 136 -10.08 2.18 -55.11
CA GLN A 136 -10.96 1.02 -55.33
C GLN A 136 -12.42 1.46 -55.50
N ASP A 137 -12.99 1.01 -56.62
CA ASP A 137 -14.17 1.54 -57.29
C ASP A 137 -15.43 1.82 -56.46
N ALA A 138 -16.12 2.82 -57.00
CA ALA A 138 -17.54 3.14 -56.88
C ALA A 138 -18.46 1.92 -56.71
N GLY A 139 -19.28 1.94 -55.64
CA GLY A 139 -20.58 1.28 -55.69
C GLY A 139 -21.07 0.55 -54.45
N GLU A 140 -20.96 1.09 -53.24
CA GLU A 140 -21.82 0.64 -52.12
C GLU A 140 -22.22 1.80 -51.17
N PRO A 141 -23.43 1.75 -50.58
CA PRO A 141 -23.98 2.84 -49.80
C PRO A 141 -23.19 3.09 -48.51
N VAL A 142 -22.78 4.36 -48.35
CA VAL A 142 -22.01 4.91 -47.22
C VAL A 142 -22.63 4.50 -45.88
N GLN A 143 -22.02 3.51 -45.21
CA GLN A 143 -22.26 3.26 -43.79
C GLN A 143 -21.89 4.51 -43.00
N LYS A 144 -22.77 4.91 -42.07
CA LYS A 144 -22.60 6.06 -41.17
C LYS A 144 -21.15 6.16 -40.67
N ARG A 145 -20.45 7.22 -41.10
CA ARG A 145 -19.13 7.63 -40.60
C ARG A 145 -19.09 7.45 -39.09
N ALA A 146 -18.30 6.49 -38.61
CA ALA A 146 -17.98 6.38 -37.21
C ALA A 146 -17.33 7.71 -36.79
N ARG A 147 -18.00 8.44 -35.90
CA ARG A 147 -17.44 9.66 -35.32
C ARG A 147 -16.14 9.24 -34.62
N SER A 148 -14.99 9.68 -35.16
CA SER A 148 -13.69 9.52 -34.51
C SER A 148 -13.76 10.17 -33.13
N THR A 149 -14.05 9.37 -32.10
CA THR A 149 -13.89 9.77 -30.70
C THR A 149 -12.41 9.95 -30.43
N ALA A 150 -12.03 11.07 -29.81
CA ALA A 150 -10.64 11.29 -29.41
C ALA A 150 -10.14 10.11 -28.57
N PRO A 151 -8.89 9.65 -28.76
CA PRO A 151 -8.32 8.60 -27.94
C PRO A 151 -8.35 9.00 -26.46
N ALA A 152 -8.57 8.03 -25.58
CA ALA A 152 -8.55 8.27 -24.13
C ALA A 152 -7.17 8.79 -23.70
N ALA A 153 -7.16 9.76 -22.80
CA ALA A 153 -5.91 10.31 -22.29
C ALA A 153 -5.09 9.23 -21.57
N MET A 154 -3.77 9.28 -21.76
CA MET A 154 -2.87 8.41 -21.04
C MET A 154 -2.73 8.89 -19.59
N HIS A 155 -2.81 7.98 -18.63
CA HIS A 155 -2.65 8.31 -17.21
C HIS A 155 -1.84 7.22 -16.49
N MET A 156 -0.52 7.41 -16.44
CA MET A 156 0.41 6.55 -15.72
C MET A 156 0.43 6.84 -14.22
N GLY A 157 0.14 8.09 -13.82
CA GLY A 157 0.17 8.52 -12.42
C GLY A 157 -0.96 7.95 -11.54
N PHE A 158 -0.70 7.80 -10.24
CA PHE A 158 -1.75 7.51 -9.26
C PHE A 158 -2.60 8.76 -9.05
N THR A 159 -3.87 8.72 -9.45
CA THR A 159 -4.85 9.74 -9.04
C THR A 159 -6.12 9.15 -8.43
N SER A 160 -6.11 7.84 -8.14
CA SER A 160 -7.18 7.18 -7.39
C SER A 160 -6.73 6.91 -5.96
N GLY A 161 -7.53 7.34 -4.98
CA GLY A 161 -7.31 7.06 -3.56
C GLY A 161 -7.61 5.62 -3.14
N SER A 162 -7.80 4.69 -4.08
CA SER A 162 -8.00 3.27 -3.78
C SER A 162 -7.36 2.36 -4.83
N LEU A 163 -7.00 1.15 -4.39
CA LEU A 163 -6.45 0.11 -5.25
C LEU A 163 -7.41 -0.28 -6.40
N ASP A 164 -8.72 -0.24 -6.17
CA ASP A 164 -9.71 -0.56 -7.21
C ASP A 164 -9.67 0.43 -8.37
N GLY A 165 -9.54 1.72 -8.08
CA GLY A 165 -9.41 2.71 -9.15
C GLY A 165 -8.04 2.69 -9.82
N ILE A 166 -7.00 2.20 -9.16
CA ILE A 166 -5.70 1.92 -9.78
C ILE A 166 -5.82 0.76 -10.77
N VAL A 167 -6.42 -0.35 -10.35
CA VAL A 167 -6.67 -1.52 -11.21
C VAL A 167 -7.51 -1.13 -12.43
N GLY A 168 -8.57 -0.33 -12.22
CA GLY A 168 -9.40 0.17 -13.31
C GLY A 168 -8.61 0.92 -14.37
N ARG A 169 -7.58 1.69 -13.99
CA ARG A 169 -6.70 2.39 -14.94
C ARG A 169 -5.70 1.50 -15.61
N MET A 170 -5.09 0.59 -14.86
CA MET A 170 -4.13 -0.37 -15.44
C MET A 170 -4.79 -1.15 -16.58
N ALA A 171 -6.07 -1.49 -16.42
CA ALA A 171 -6.85 -2.19 -17.43
C ALA A 171 -7.14 -1.38 -18.71
N GLU A 172 -6.96 -0.05 -18.67
CA GLU A 172 -7.12 0.77 -19.87
C GLU A 172 -5.93 0.53 -20.82
N PRO A 173 -6.18 0.22 -22.11
CA PRO A 173 -5.12 -0.20 -23.04
C PRO A 173 -3.95 0.78 -23.17
N GLN A 174 -4.22 2.09 -23.12
CA GLN A 174 -3.21 3.13 -23.25
C GLN A 174 -2.25 3.20 -22.05
N ASN A 175 -2.63 2.63 -20.90
CA ASN A 175 -1.78 2.61 -19.70
C ASN A 175 -0.85 1.38 -19.68
N ILE A 176 -1.07 0.39 -20.55
CA ILE A 176 -0.23 -0.80 -20.73
C ILE A 176 -0.07 -1.59 -19.42
N SER A 177 -1.17 -1.80 -18.69
CA SER A 177 -1.17 -2.48 -17.39
C SER A 177 -0.33 -1.80 -16.30
N ARG A 178 0.04 -0.53 -16.50
CA ARG A 178 0.93 0.23 -15.61
C ARG A 178 0.17 1.22 -14.74
N ALA A 179 0.62 1.37 -13.51
CA ALA A 179 0.40 2.56 -12.70
C ALA A 179 1.68 2.83 -11.89
N ALA A 180 2.12 4.08 -11.86
CA ALA A 180 3.34 4.49 -11.17
C ALA A 180 3.10 5.75 -10.33
N ALA A 181 3.79 5.88 -9.19
CA ALA A 181 3.75 7.09 -8.38
C ALA A 181 5.08 7.43 -7.73
N PHE A 182 5.35 8.74 -7.70
CA PHE A 182 6.30 9.36 -6.78
C PHE A 182 5.51 10.00 -5.64
N LEU A 183 5.62 9.46 -4.42
CA LEU A 183 4.84 9.89 -3.27
C LEU A 183 5.73 10.62 -2.26
N ALA A 184 5.29 11.82 -1.84
CA ALA A 184 5.96 12.51 -0.75
C ALA A 184 5.90 11.73 0.57
N GLU A 185 4.87 10.91 0.75
CA GLU A 185 4.68 10.03 1.91
C GLU A 185 4.22 8.64 1.45
N GLY A 186 4.97 7.60 1.81
CA GLY A 186 4.69 6.22 1.42
C GLY A 186 3.66 5.51 2.28
N LEU A 187 3.21 6.12 3.39
CA LEU A 187 2.19 5.58 4.29
C LEU A 187 0.90 5.16 3.55
N ILE A 188 0.48 5.94 2.56
CA ILE A 188 -0.70 5.64 1.74
C ILE A 188 -0.55 4.26 1.09
N PHE A 189 0.60 3.99 0.48
CA PHE A 189 0.87 2.72 -0.16
C PHE A 189 1.02 1.58 0.84
N LEU A 190 1.77 1.80 1.92
CA LEU A 190 2.02 0.79 2.94
C LEU A 190 0.72 0.38 3.67
N SER A 191 -0.18 1.32 3.95
CA SER A 191 -1.49 1.04 4.53
C SER A 191 -2.35 0.17 3.60
N TRP A 192 -2.39 0.45 2.30
CA TRP A 192 -3.13 -0.36 1.33
C TRP A 192 -2.64 -1.81 1.29
N ILE A 193 -1.32 -2.02 1.24
CA ILE A 193 -0.76 -3.37 1.25
C ILE A 193 -1.13 -4.11 2.53
N SER A 194 -1.00 -3.47 3.69
CA SER A 194 -1.34 -4.05 4.98
C SER A 194 -2.82 -4.49 5.03
N ASP A 195 -3.74 -3.60 4.63
CA ASP A 195 -5.17 -3.87 4.69
C ASP A 195 -5.60 -4.97 3.71
N LEU A 196 -5.09 -4.97 2.48
CA LEU A 196 -5.52 -5.89 1.44
C LEU A 196 -4.87 -7.27 1.51
N CYS A 197 -3.61 -7.38 1.94
CA CYS A 197 -2.96 -8.67 2.10
C CYS A 197 -3.58 -9.51 3.22
N SER A 198 -4.28 -8.86 4.17
CA SER A 198 -5.12 -9.55 5.16
C SER A 198 -6.25 -10.37 4.50
N SER A 199 -6.71 -9.94 3.32
CA SER A 199 -7.80 -10.55 2.54
C SER A 199 -7.31 -11.40 1.36
N HIS A 200 -6.17 -11.07 0.77
CA HIS A 200 -5.60 -11.75 -0.40
C HIS A 200 -4.10 -12.00 -0.22
N LYS A 201 -3.75 -13.12 0.42
CA LYS A 201 -2.36 -13.47 0.75
C LYS A 201 -1.41 -13.59 -0.46
N GLY A 202 -1.95 -13.84 -1.66
CA GLY A 202 -1.16 -13.95 -2.89
C GLY A 202 -0.84 -12.62 -3.57
N LEU A 203 -1.40 -11.49 -3.10
CA LEU A 203 -1.35 -10.21 -3.80
C LEU A 203 0.09 -9.69 -3.98
N LEU A 204 0.92 -9.84 -2.96
CA LEU A 204 2.31 -9.39 -3.00
C LEU A 204 3.13 -10.14 -4.04
N THR A 205 2.94 -11.46 -4.14
CA THR A 205 3.61 -12.27 -5.16
C THR A 205 3.11 -11.86 -6.55
N GLN A 206 1.81 -11.68 -6.74
CA GLN A 206 1.24 -11.23 -8.02
C GLN A 206 1.81 -9.88 -8.47
N LEU A 207 1.93 -8.90 -7.58
CA LEU A 207 2.49 -7.59 -7.89
C LEU A 207 4.01 -7.63 -8.13
N THR A 208 4.73 -8.46 -7.38
CA THR A 208 6.20 -8.58 -7.49
C THR A 208 6.62 -9.31 -8.76
N ASP A 209 5.87 -10.35 -9.14
CA ASP A 209 6.20 -11.24 -10.26
C ASP A 209 5.30 -10.99 -11.48
N ARG A 210 4.52 -9.91 -11.45
CA ARG A 210 3.60 -9.46 -12.51
C ARG A 210 2.67 -10.57 -13.03
N LEU A 211 2.13 -11.36 -12.10
CA LEU A 211 1.16 -12.40 -12.43
C LEU A 211 -0.21 -11.75 -12.71
N LEU A 212 -1.01 -12.42 -13.56
CA LEU A 212 -2.36 -11.96 -13.93
C LEU A 212 -3.15 -11.48 -12.71
N TRP A 213 -3.70 -10.28 -12.81
CA TRP A 213 -4.57 -9.75 -11.77
C TRP A 213 -6.03 -9.86 -12.20
N ASP A 214 -6.75 -10.77 -11.56
CA ASP A 214 -8.20 -10.89 -11.67
C ASP A 214 -8.87 -10.22 -10.46
N LYS A 215 -9.55 -9.09 -10.67
CA LYS A 215 -10.25 -8.38 -9.60
C LYS A 215 -11.68 -8.03 -10.01
N VAL A 216 -12.63 -8.41 -9.16
CA VAL A 216 -14.01 -7.94 -9.24
C VAL A 216 -14.06 -6.52 -8.68
N THR A 217 -14.32 -5.53 -9.53
CA THR A 217 -14.51 -4.16 -9.07
C THR A 217 -15.95 -3.96 -8.60
N VAL A 218 -16.13 -3.36 -7.41
CA VAL A 218 -17.45 -3.26 -6.74
C VAL A 218 -18.39 -2.31 -7.49
N LYS A 219 -17.87 -1.40 -8.33
CA LYS A 219 -18.67 -0.31 -8.86
C LYS A 219 -19.66 -0.72 -9.96
N ASP A 220 -19.49 -1.85 -10.64
CA ASP A 220 -20.42 -2.29 -11.71
C ASP A 220 -20.57 -3.82 -11.87
N ARG A 221 -20.11 -4.65 -10.92
CA ARG A 221 -19.99 -6.12 -11.07
C ARG A 221 -19.17 -6.56 -12.30
N THR A 222 -18.40 -5.67 -12.89
CA THR A 222 -17.46 -5.98 -13.96
C THR A 222 -16.16 -6.50 -13.36
N THR A 223 -15.86 -7.76 -13.69
CA THR A 223 -14.52 -8.32 -13.49
C THR A 223 -13.57 -7.63 -14.45
N VAL A 224 -12.50 -7.05 -13.90
CA VAL A 224 -11.45 -6.41 -14.68
C VAL A 224 -10.21 -7.30 -14.60
N MET A 225 -9.71 -7.71 -15.75
CA MET A 225 -8.46 -8.47 -15.85
C MET A 225 -7.34 -7.54 -16.30
N VAL A 226 -6.20 -7.62 -15.61
CA VAL A 226 -4.98 -6.91 -15.98
C VAL A 226 -3.90 -7.94 -16.26
N ASP A 227 -3.55 -8.06 -17.54
CA ASP A 227 -2.43 -8.87 -18.00
C ASP A 227 -1.12 -8.15 -17.66
N ALA A 228 -0.21 -8.83 -16.96
CA ALA A 228 1.10 -8.29 -16.55
C ALA A 228 1.02 -6.95 -15.75
N PRO A 229 0.35 -6.92 -14.59
CA PRO A 229 0.19 -5.70 -13.79
C PRO A 229 1.56 -5.13 -13.37
N PHE A 230 1.76 -3.84 -13.60
CA PHE A 230 2.93 -3.12 -13.13
C PHE A 230 2.55 -1.98 -12.19
N LEU A 231 2.79 -2.17 -10.89
CA LEU A 231 2.58 -1.16 -9.85
C LEU A 231 3.93 -0.62 -9.37
N GLY A 232 4.30 0.56 -9.88
CA GLY A 232 5.53 1.26 -9.51
C GLY A 232 5.32 2.27 -8.37
N ILE A 233 6.12 2.21 -7.31
CA ILE A 233 6.11 3.20 -6.21
C ILE A 233 7.55 3.63 -5.93
N CYS A 234 7.79 4.93 -5.95
CA CYS A 234 8.96 5.53 -5.33
C CYS A 234 8.45 6.54 -4.31
N ALA A 235 8.78 6.38 -3.04
CA ALA A 235 8.19 7.22 -2.00
C ALA A 235 9.19 7.62 -0.92
N ALA A 236 8.94 8.76 -0.28
CA ALA A 236 9.59 9.08 0.99
C ALA A 236 8.77 8.48 2.14
N VAL A 237 9.42 7.91 3.15
CA VAL A 237 8.73 7.30 4.31
C VAL A 237 9.43 7.65 5.61
N HIS A 238 8.61 7.81 6.65
CA HIS A 238 9.11 7.88 8.02
C HIS A 238 9.49 6.49 8.54
N MET A 239 10.48 6.45 9.44
CA MET A 239 10.95 5.20 10.05
C MET A 239 9.79 4.45 10.73
N GLU A 240 8.95 5.16 11.47
CA GLU A 240 7.83 4.58 12.21
C GLU A 240 6.79 3.95 11.28
N GLU A 241 6.51 4.60 10.14
CA GLU A 241 5.58 4.10 9.12
C GLU A 241 6.11 2.80 8.51
N LEU A 242 7.38 2.78 8.14
CA LEU A 242 8.04 1.60 7.59
C LEU A 242 8.05 0.45 8.61
N MET A 243 8.50 0.71 9.85
CA MET A 243 8.59 -0.31 10.88
C MET A 243 7.22 -0.85 11.26
N SER A 244 6.19 -0.01 11.28
CA SER A 244 4.81 -0.44 11.50
C SER A 244 4.29 -1.32 10.37
N ALA A 245 4.65 -1.03 9.11
CA ALA A 245 4.20 -1.79 7.95
C ALA A 245 4.90 -3.15 7.83
N ILE A 246 6.18 -3.23 8.16
CA ILE A 246 6.94 -4.48 8.16
C ILE A 246 6.51 -5.34 9.36
N GLY A 247 6.51 -4.78 10.57
CA GLY A 247 6.22 -5.51 11.80
C GLY A 247 7.29 -6.55 12.18
N VAL A 248 7.27 -7.04 13.43
CA VAL A 248 8.31 -7.96 13.95
C VAL A 248 8.43 -9.22 13.08
N GLU A 249 7.31 -9.89 12.83
CA GLU A 249 7.25 -11.17 12.10
C GLU A 249 7.37 -11.03 10.57
N ASP A 250 7.30 -9.81 10.02
CA ASP A 250 7.19 -9.54 8.57
C ASP A 250 6.25 -10.52 7.85
N PRO A 251 4.96 -10.56 8.24
CA PRO A 251 4.00 -11.55 7.71
C PRO A 251 3.77 -11.40 6.20
N LEU A 252 4.14 -10.25 5.64
CA LEU A 252 4.02 -9.91 4.23
C LEU A 252 5.34 -10.17 3.45
N GLY A 253 6.45 -10.40 4.15
CA GLY A 253 7.76 -10.58 3.54
C GLY A 253 8.25 -9.31 2.83
N LEU A 254 7.91 -8.13 3.34
CA LEU A 254 8.26 -6.82 2.81
C LEU A 254 9.76 -6.51 2.97
N ARG A 255 10.44 -7.02 4.01
CA ARG A 255 11.89 -6.79 4.22
C ARG A 255 12.72 -7.17 3.00
N GLU A 256 12.29 -8.21 2.30
CA GLU A 256 13.01 -8.76 1.16
C GLU A 256 12.43 -8.29 -0.19
N ARG A 257 11.48 -7.34 -0.19
CA ARG A 257 10.80 -6.84 -1.40
C ARG A 257 10.94 -5.33 -1.58
N LEU A 258 10.95 -4.57 -0.48
CA LEU A 258 11.16 -3.13 -0.52
C LEU A 258 12.64 -2.85 -0.83
N LEU A 259 12.90 -1.85 -1.67
CA LEU A 259 14.21 -1.22 -1.72
C LEU A 259 14.17 -0.01 -0.81
N ILE A 260 15.10 0.05 0.14
CA ILE A 260 15.10 1.07 1.19
C ILE A 260 16.47 1.71 1.19
N ILE A 261 16.50 3.04 1.10
CA ILE A 261 17.73 3.81 1.18
C ILE A 261 17.63 4.89 2.22
N TYR A 262 18.78 5.28 2.72
CA TYR A 262 18.98 6.48 3.52
C TYR A 262 20.36 7.02 3.20
N GLU A 263 20.45 8.34 3.10
CA GLU A 263 21.71 9.05 3.09
C GLU A 263 21.46 10.36 3.83
N ARG A 264 22.49 10.88 4.49
CA ARG A 264 22.42 12.15 5.20
C ARG A 264 21.92 13.26 4.26
N PRO A 265 20.89 14.05 4.65
CA PRO A 265 20.43 15.17 3.85
C PRO A 265 21.55 16.16 3.53
N ARG A 266 21.56 16.66 2.30
CA ARG A 266 22.51 17.68 1.85
C ARG A 266 21.97 19.08 2.17
N PHE A 267 22.87 19.97 2.56
CA PHE A 267 22.55 21.36 2.89
C PHE A 267 23.33 22.31 1.98
N VAL A 268 22.73 22.68 0.84
CA VAL A 268 23.34 23.60 -0.14
C VAL A 268 22.92 25.04 0.13
N ARG A 269 23.85 26.00 -0.02
CA ARG A 269 23.53 27.44 0.11
C ARG A 269 22.91 28.01 -1.17
N SER A 270 22.26 29.16 -1.06
CA SER A 270 21.51 29.76 -2.18
C SER A 270 22.39 30.05 -3.40
N SER A 271 23.64 30.44 -3.22
CA SER A 271 24.59 30.70 -4.32
C SER A 271 24.89 29.43 -5.13
N GLU A 272 25.24 28.35 -4.44
CA GLU A 272 25.50 27.04 -5.07
C GLU A 272 24.25 26.50 -5.77
N LEU A 273 23.06 26.69 -5.17
CA LEU A 273 21.80 26.28 -5.77
C LEU A 273 21.49 27.07 -7.04
N GLN A 274 21.69 28.40 -7.04
CA GLN A 274 21.50 29.24 -8.23
C GLN A 274 22.48 28.86 -9.34
N GLU A 275 23.73 28.59 -9.01
CA GLU A 275 24.74 28.10 -9.96
C GLU A 275 24.33 26.74 -10.55
N ALA A 276 23.87 25.80 -9.72
CA ALA A 276 23.34 24.52 -10.19
C ALA A 276 22.15 24.68 -11.14
N CYS A 277 21.16 25.49 -10.77
CA CYS A 277 20.00 25.79 -11.60
C CYS A 277 20.39 26.42 -12.95
N SER A 278 21.44 27.25 -12.99
CA SER A 278 21.92 27.89 -14.22
C SER A 278 22.48 26.90 -15.25
N ARG A 279 22.89 25.70 -14.80
CA ARG A 279 23.40 24.62 -15.66
C ARG A 279 22.27 23.81 -16.35
N ILE A 280 21.01 24.02 -15.97
CA ILE A 280 19.87 23.33 -16.60
C ILE A 280 19.52 24.02 -17.92
N PRO A 281 19.60 23.32 -19.08
CA PRO A 281 19.42 23.94 -20.39
C PRO A 281 17.95 24.21 -20.78
N ALA A 282 16.99 23.98 -19.87
CA ALA A 282 15.56 24.14 -20.10
C ALA A 282 14.93 25.14 -19.14
N GLN A 283 13.74 25.65 -19.48
CA GLN A 283 13.00 26.60 -18.64
C GLN A 283 12.68 26.07 -17.23
N SER A 284 12.66 24.75 -17.06
CA SER A 284 12.42 24.10 -15.78
C SER A 284 13.11 22.73 -15.72
N LEU A 285 13.41 22.27 -14.50
CA LEU A 285 14.03 20.96 -14.29
C LEU A 285 13.13 19.81 -14.77
N HIS A 286 11.82 19.87 -14.51
CA HIS A 286 10.92 18.80 -14.94
C HIS A 286 10.80 18.70 -16.47
N ALA A 287 10.89 19.82 -17.20
CA ALA A 287 10.92 19.82 -18.67
C ALA A 287 12.23 19.21 -19.20
N HIS A 288 13.37 19.57 -18.58
CA HIS A 288 14.66 18.94 -18.91
C HIS A 288 14.61 17.41 -18.74
N LEU A 289 14.10 16.95 -17.59
CA LEU A 289 13.95 15.53 -17.29
C LEU A 289 12.95 14.85 -18.23
N ALA A 290 11.84 15.51 -18.59
CA ALA A 290 10.88 14.94 -19.54
C ALA A 290 11.53 14.69 -20.90
N THR A 291 12.32 15.66 -21.40
CA THR A 291 13.08 15.47 -22.64
C THR A 291 14.09 14.33 -22.53
N HIS A 292 14.80 14.23 -21.40
CA HIS A 292 15.75 13.14 -21.14
C HIS A 292 15.08 11.75 -21.21
N PHE A 293 13.90 11.60 -20.58
CA PHE A 293 13.20 10.33 -20.49
C PHE A 293 12.32 9.98 -21.70
N TRP A 294 12.09 10.92 -22.62
CA TRP A 294 11.13 10.72 -23.71
C TRP A 294 11.50 9.55 -24.64
N ALA A 295 12.76 9.46 -25.06
CA ALA A 295 13.21 8.37 -25.94
C ALA A 295 13.03 7.00 -25.28
N LEU A 296 13.35 6.90 -23.98
CA LEU A 296 13.15 5.68 -23.20
C LEU A 296 11.66 5.29 -23.18
N HIS A 297 10.75 6.23 -22.92
CA HIS A 297 9.31 5.95 -22.97
C HIS A 297 8.86 5.46 -24.35
N CYS A 298 9.26 6.14 -25.43
CA CYS A 298 8.91 5.76 -26.80
C CYS A 298 9.38 4.35 -27.15
N VAL A 299 10.64 4.00 -26.85
CA VAL A 299 11.21 2.67 -27.09
C VAL A 299 10.36 1.56 -26.48
N HIS A 300 9.77 1.82 -25.32
CA HIS A 300 9.05 0.83 -24.50
C HIS A 300 7.53 0.90 -24.65
N HIS A 301 7.02 1.75 -25.54
CA HIS A 301 5.59 1.87 -25.77
C HIS A 301 5.22 1.21 -27.12
N PRO A 302 4.36 0.16 -27.15
CA PRO A 302 4.06 -0.61 -28.37
C PRO A 302 3.40 0.16 -29.52
N GLN A 303 2.98 1.40 -29.28
CA GLN A 303 2.37 2.25 -30.30
C GLN A 303 3.41 3.07 -31.05
N HIS A 304 4.60 3.26 -30.47
CA HIS A 304 5.73 3.91 -31.13
C HIS A 304 6.48 2.90 -32.03
N PRO A 305 6.95 3.33 -33.21
CA PRO A 305 7.74 2.48 -34.09
C PRO A 305 9.17 2.27 -33.57
N PRO A 306 9.87 1.22 -34.05
CA PRO A 306 9.37 0.09 -34.84
C PRO A 306 8.62 -0.93 -33.97
N LYS A 307 7.38 -1.23 -34.33
CA LYS A 307 6.51 -2.17 -33.60
C LYS A 307 7.04 -3.62 -33.59
N SER A 308 7.88 -3.98 -34.56
CA SER A 308 8.48 -5.31 -34.72
C SER A 308 9.38 -5.73 -33.56
N ARG A 309 9.82 -4.80 -32.70
CA ARG A 309 10.65 -5.10 -31.51
C ARG A 309 9.87 -5.81 -30.40
N PHE A 310 8.54 -5.72 -30.41
CA PHE A 310 7.70 -6.32 -29.38
C PHE A 310 7.30 -7.73 -29.76
N VAL A 311 7.44 -8.64 -28.81
CA VAL A 311 6.94 -10.02 -28.92
C VAL A 311 5.60 -10.09 -28.19
N ALA A 312 4.54 -10.41 -28.93
CA ALA A 312 3.24 -10.69 -28.34
C ALA A 312 3.29 -12.06 -27.64
N ASP A 313 2.88 -12.10 -26.38
CA ASP A 313 2.70 -13.33 -25.61
C ASP A 313 1.44 -13.20 -24.77
N LEU A 314 0.53 -14.17 -24.91
CA LEU A 314 -0.86 -14.06 -24.45
C LEU A 314 -1.49 -12.74 -24.93
N ASN A 315 -1.98 -11.90 -24.00
CA ASN A 315 -2.61 -10.61 -24.28
C ASN A 315 -1.67 -9.41 -24.08
N TYR A 316 -0.35 -9.62 -23.96
CA TYR A 316 0.61 -8.55 -23.64
C TYR A 316 1.76 -8.46 -24.64
N HIS A 317 2.36 -7.27 -24.75
CA HIS A 317 3.47 -6.98 -25.67
C HIS A 317 4.76 -6.77 -24.89
N TRP A 318 5.72 -7.69 -25.06
CA TRP A 318 6.99 -7.67 -24.35
C TRP A 318 8.13 -7.17 -25.22
N LEU A 319 8.91 -6.22 -24.71
CA LEU A 319 10.24 -5.93 -25.22
C LEU A 319 11.24 -6.77 -24.42
N LYS A 320 11.77 -7.81 -25.07
CA LYS A 320 12.65 -8.78 -24.42
C LYS A 320 14.10 -8.30 -24.43
N TYR A 321 14.72 -8.36 -23.27
CA TYR A 321 16.13 -8.11 -23.07
C TYR A 321 16.87 -9.40 -22.77
N SER A 322 18.13 -9.47 -23.17
CA SER A 322 19.08 -10.53 -22.84
C SER A 322 20.26 -9.95 -22.06
N TRP A 323 21.11 -10.81 -21.54
CA TRP A 323 22.40 -10.41 -20.96
C TRP A 323 23.48 -10.40 -22.03
N GLN A 324 24.41 -9.45 -21.95
CA GLN A 324 25.74 -9.64 -22.52
C GLN A 324 26.47 -10.79 -21.80
N GLU A 325 27.46 -11.41 -22.45
CA GLU A 325 28.15 -12.59 -21.93
C GLU A 325 28.73 -12.39 -20.52
N ASP A 326 29.49 -11.33 -20.30
CA ASP A 326 30.08 -11.02 -18.98
C ASP A 326 29.01 -10.69 -17.92
N ALA A 327 27.90 -10.06 -18.33
CA ALA A 327 26.79 -9.77 -17.44
C ALA A 327 26.06 -11.05 -17.03
N ALA A 328 25.90 -12.00 -17.96
CA ALA A 328 25.33 -13.31 -17.71
C ALA A 328 26.20 -14.10 -16.72
N LYS A 329 27.53 -14.07 -16.90
CA LYS A 329 28.46 -14.70 -15.97
C LYS A 329 28.31 -14.13 -14.55
N LEU A 330 28.33 -12.81 -14.40
CA LEU A 330 28.12 -12.16 -13.11
C LEU A 330 26.78 -12.55 -12.46
N PHE A 331 25.71 -12.64 -13.26
CA PHE A 331 24.39 -13.05 -12.79
C PHE A 331 24.40 -14.50 -12.29
N TRP A 332 24.97 -15.43 -13.05
CA TRP A 332 25.00 -16.85 -12.71
C TRP A 332 25.91 -17.16 -11.52
N ASP A 333 27.07 -16.51 -11.45
CA ASP A 333 27.98 -16.63 -10.30
C ASP A 333 27.25 -16.23 -9.00
N ASN A 334 26.54 -15.09 -8.98
CA ASN A 334 25.72 -14.71 -7.83
C ASN A 334 24.57 -15.69 -7.58
N PHE A 335 23.92 -16.19 -8.63
CA PHE A 335 22.81 -17.13 -8.49
C PHE A 335 23.25 -18.40 -7.76
N ASP A 336 24.40 -18.95 -8.15
CA ASP A 336 24.97 -20.18 -7.59
C ASP A 336 25.47 -19.96 -6.15
N ASP A 337 26.14 -18.83 -5.87
CA ASP A 337 26.54 -18.46 -4.51
C ASP A 337 25.33 -18.40 -3.57
N ARG A 338 24.27 -17.69 -3.98
CA ARG A 338 23.03 -17.58 -3.21
C ARG A 338 22.27 -18.90 -3.14
N ALA A 339 22.41 -19.80 -4.12
CA ALA A 339 21.85 -21.14 -4.06
C ALA A 339 22.56 -22.01 -3.02
N GLY A 340 23.89 -21.93 -2.94
CA GLY A 340 24.68 -22.59 -1.89
C GLY A 340 24.30 -22.11 -0.49
N GLU A 341 24.16 -20.79 -0.30
CA GLU A 341 23.68 -20.22 0.97
C GLU A 341 22.26 -20.70 1.33
N GLN A 342 21.37 -20.76 0.35
CA GLN A 342 20.01 -21.24 0.55
C GLN A 342 20.01 -22.72 0.97
N GLU A 343 20.81 -23.55 0.32
CA GLU A 343 20.94 -24.98 0.62
C GLU A 343 21.49 -25.18 2.05
N ALA A 344 22.56 -24.47 2.40
CA ALA A 344 23.16 -24.51 3.74
C ALA A 344 22.14 -24.15 4.83
N ALA A 345 21.24 -23.20 4.56
CA ALA A 345 20.23 -22.76 5.52
C ALA A 345 18.92 -23.57 5.51
N TYR A 346 18.60 -24.32 4.45
CA TYR A 346 17.26 -24.87 4.16
C TYR A 346 16.60 -25.68 5.30
N ARG A 347 17.39 -26.30 6.18
CA ARG A 347 16.92 -27.05 7.35
C ARG A 347 17.38 -26.50 8.69
N LEU A 348 18.19 -25.44 8.69
CA LEU A 348 18.77 -24.84 9.89
C LEU A 348 18.10 -23.51 10.23
N ASP A 349 17.91 -22.66 9.23
CA ASP A 349 17.29 -21.34 9.36
C ASP A 349 16.42 -21.04 8.15
N GLN A 350 15.10 -21.16 8.33
CA GLN A 350 14.14 -20.91 7.25
C GLN A 350 14.12 -19.45 6.77
N GLN A 351 14.46 -18.47 7.60
CA GLN A 351 14.47 -17.06 7.20
C GLN A 351 15.71 -16.75 6.37
N ALA A 352 16.87 -17.25 6.79
CA ALA A 352 18.09 -17.17 5.99
C ALA A 352 17.93 -17.87 4.62
N ALA A 353 17.33 -19.06 4.60
CA ALA A 353 17.05 -19.77 3.35
C ALA A 353 16.12 -18.99 2.39
N LYS A 354 15.07 -18.35 2.93
CA LYS A 354 14.17 -17.49 2.14
C LYS A 354 14.87 -16.25 1.60
N ARG A 355 15.72 -15.62 2.42
CA ARG A 355 16.52 -14.45 2.02
C ARG A 355 17.45 -14.79 0.86
N ALA A 356 18.30 -15.80 1.03
CA ALA A 356 19.22 -16.27 0.00
C ALA A 356 18.48 -16.62 -1.30
N GLY A 357 17.35 -17.34 -1.20
CA GLY A 357 16.51 -17.65 -2.36
C GLY A 357 16.00 -16.42 -3.13
N LYS A 358 15.63 -15.33 -2.45
CA LYS A 358 15.20 -14.07 -3.09
C LYS A 358 16.37 -13.30 -3.69
N TRP A 359 17.53 -13.34 -3.04
CA TRP A 359 18.72 -12.61 -3.45
C TRP A 359 19.39 -13.18 -4.71
N LYS A 360 19.02 -14.40 -5.12
CA LYS A 360 19.39 -14.96 -6.44
C LYS A 360 19.11 -14.01 -7.60
N THR A 361 18.01 -13.25 -7.53
CA THR A 361 17.56 -12.40 -8.64
C THR A 361 17.26 -10.96 -8.25
N ARG A 362 16.94 -10.67 -6.97
CA ARG A 362 16.54 -9.33 -6.51
C ARG A 362 17.55 -8.24 -6.88
N HIS A 363 18.84 -8.49 -6.66
CA HIS A 363 19.91 -7.50 -6.90
C HIS A 363 20.14 -7.17 -8.37
N PHE A 364 19.56 -7.95 -9.30
CA PHE A 364 19.63 -7.70 -10.75
C PHE A 364 18.35 -7.08 -11.31
N ARG A 365 17.30 -6.86 -10.49
CA ARG A 365 16.06 -6.21 -10.94
C ARG A 365 16.23 -4.73 -11.29
N LEU A 366 17.36 -4.11 -10.94
CA LEU A 366 17.72 -2.74 -11.34
C LEU A 366 18.65 -2.71 -12.55
N ALA A 367 19.21 -3.84 -13.00
CA ALA A 367 20.17 -3.86 -14.10
C ALA A 367 19.55 -3.34 -15.40
N LEU A 368 18.32 -3.75 -15.69
CA LEU A 368 17.58 -3.29 -16.85
C LEU A 368 17.25 -1.79 -16.79
N PRO A 369 16.69 -1.26 -15.68
CA PRO A 369 16.58 0.19 -15.48
C PRO A 369 17.90 0.97 -15.60
N PHE A 370 19.00 0.49 -15.02
CA PHE A 370 20.32 1.13 -15.16
C PHE A 370 20.80 1.15 -16.61
N HIS A 371 20.61 0.05 -17.33
CA HIS A 371 20.95 -0.05 -18.75
C HIS A 371 20.15 0.93 -19.59
N ASN A 372 18.84 1.02 -19.34
CA ASN A 372 17.97 1.96 -20.03
C ASN A 372 18.32 3.43 -19.70
N LEU A 373 18.64 3.72 -18.44
CA LEU A 373 19.05 5.06 -18.01
C LEU A 373 20.40 5.45 -18.64
N ALA A 374 21.35 4.53 -18.73
CA ALA A 374 22.63 4.75 -19.39
C ALA A 374 22.45 5.10 -20.88
N GLN A 375 21.58 4.38 -21.59
CA GLN A 375 21.24 4.69 -22.98
C GLN A 375 20.52 6.04 -23.15
N ALA A 376 19.63 6.39 -22.21
CA ALA A 376 19.00 7.72 -22.19
C ALA A 376 20.03 8.84 -21.96
N CYS A 377 21.01 8.64 -21.07
CA CYS A 377 22.10 9.59 -20.82
C CYS A 377 23.00 9.75 -22.05
N ALA A 378 23.30 8.64 -22.74
CA ALA A 378 24.04 8.61 -23.99
C ALA A 378 23.25 9.17 -25.19
N ARG A 379 21.97 9.51 -25.00
CA ARG A 379 21.04 9.99 -26.05
C ARG A 379 20.92 9.02 -27.23
N THR A 380 20.94 7.72 -26.94
CA THR A 380 20.71 6.67 -27.93
C THR A 380 19.38 6.89 -28.63
N SER A 381 19.36 6.73 -29.95
CA SER A 381 18.14 6.84 -30.77
C SER A 381 17.18 5.69 -30.45
N ILE A 382 15.92 5.81 -30.90
CA ILE A 382 14.92 4.75 -30.69
C ILE A 382 15.32 3.49 -31.48
N GLU A 383 15.90 3.68 -32.67
CA GLU A 383 16.33 2.65 -33.61
C GLU A 383 17.55 1.88 -33.10
N ASP A 384 18.50 2.57 -32.48
CA ASP A 384 19.77 1.99 -32.00
C ASP A 384 19.71 1.49 -30.55
N TRP A 385 18.50 1.46 -29.96
CA TRP A 385 18.32 1.03 -28.57
C TRP A 385 18.71 -0.43 -28.38
N ASN A 386 19.74 -0.66 -27.58
CA ASN A 386 20.31 -1.96 -27.32
C ASN A 386 19.49 -2.73 -26.27
N THR A 387 19.04 -3.92 -26.63
CA THR A 387 18.30 -4.85 -25.75
C THR A 387 19.19 -5.90 -25.07
N GLU A 388 20.51 -5.83 -25.24
CA GLU A 388 21.48 -6.62 -24.48
C GLU A 388 22.00 -5.83 -23.27
N VAL A 389 21.59 -6.24 -22.08
CA VAL A 389 21.97 -5.58 -20.82
C VAL A 389 23.46 -5.72 -20.56
N SER A 390 24.13 -4.58 -20.41
CA SER A 390 25.57 -4.51 -20.28
C SER A 390 26.10 -5.00 -18.92
N TYR A 391 27.37 -5.46 -18.92
CA TYR A 391 28.09 -5.78 -17.69
C TYR A 391 28.11 -4.61 -16.70
N LYS A 392 28.32 -3.39 -17.21
CA LYS A 392 28.36 -2.17 -16.40
C LYS A 392 27.05 -1.94 -15.65
N ALA A 393 25.92 -2.07 -16.32
CA ALA A 393 24.60 -1.94 -15.71
C ALA A 393 24.30 -3.08 -14.71
N ALA A 394 24.67 -4.32 -15.04
CA ALA A 394 24.52 -5.46 -14.12
C ALA A 394 25.35 -5.28 -12.85
N LYS A 395 26.61 -4.85 -12.98
CA LYS A 395 27.51 -4.60 -11.86
C LYS A 395 27.06 -3.42 -11.00
N ALA A 396 26.61 -2.33 -11.62
CA ALA A 396 26.05 -1.17 -10.92
C ALA A 396 24.79 -1.56 -10.12
N SER A 397 23.90 -2.37 -10.72
CA SER A 397 22.73 -2.92 -10.03
C SER A 397 23.10 -3.71 -8.77
N LEU A 398 24.10 -4.58 -8.87
CA LEU A 398 24.59 -5.38 -7.74
C LEU A 398 25.19 -4.51 -6.64
N ILE A 399 26.10 -3.59 -6.99
CA ILE A 399 26.75 -2.67 -6.03
C ILE A 399 25.71 -1.81 -5.32
N PHE A 400 24.80 -1.19 -6.08
CA PHE A 400 23.80 -0.31 -5.51
C PHE A 400 22.84 -1.09 -4.61
N SER A 401 22.35 -2.26 -5.04
CA SER A 401 21.45 -3.07 -4.21
C SER A 401 22.11 -3.59 -2.93
N THR A 402 23.40 -3.94 -3.00
CA THR A 402 24.16 -4.38 -1.81
C THR A 402 24.28 -3.24 -0.80
N TRP A 403 24.63 -2.03 -1.27
CA TRP A 403 24.67 -0.85 -0.40
C TRP A 403 23.30 -0.56 0.24
N MET A 404 22.20 -0.70 -0.50
CA MET A 404 20.85 -0.54 0.06
C MET A 404 20.55 -1.56 1.16
N ASP A 405 20.98 -2.81 0.99
CA ASP A 405 20.80 -3.85 2.00
C ASP A 405 21.64 -3.59 3.24
N ASP A 406 22.88 -3.11 3.09
CA ASP A 406 23.75 -2.71 4.20
C ASP A 406 23.15 -1.55 4.98
N VAL A 407 22.66 -0.51 4.29
CA VAL A 407 21.95 0.61 4.90
C VAL A 407 20.69 0.13 5.61
N PHE A 408 19.86 -0.68 4.95
CA PHE A 408 18.62 -1.16 5.55
C PHE A 408 18.89 -2.06 6.76
N GLN A 409 19.98 -2.84 6.77
CA GLN A 409 20.39 -3.63 7.93
C GLN A 409 20.68 -2.74 9.16
N ARG A 410 21.23 -1.54 8.98
CA ARG A 410 21.44 -0.56 10.07
C ARG A 410 20.13 0.08 10.53
N LEU A 411 19.18 0.26 9.62
CA LEU A 411 17.89 0.90 9.87
C LEU A 411 16.81 -0.06 10.41
N ASP A 412 16.95 -1.38 10.19
CA ASP A 412 15.99 -2.38 10.65
C ASP A 412 16.07 -2.61 12.16
N LEU A 413 15.48 -1.68 12.91
CA LEU A 413 15.36 -1.71 14.37
C LEU A 413 14.65 -2.96 14.91
N LEU A 414 13.91 -3.67 14.05
CA LEU A 414 13.22 -4.92 14.39
C LEU A 414 14.17 -6.12 14.32
N ARG A 415 15.22 -6.08 13.48
CA ARG A 415 16.23 -7.13 13.34
C ARG A 415 17.31 -7.05 14.43
N ALA A 416 17.59 -5.87 14.97
CA ALA A 416 18.56 -5.64 16.04
C ALA A 416 18.06 -5.98 17.47
N ALA A 417 16.83 -6.48 17.62
CA ALA A 417 16.27 -6.77 18.93
C ALA A 417 16.93 -8.02 19.56
N PRO A 418 17.43 -7.96 20.81
CA PRO A 418 17.64 -9.16 21.59
C PRO A 418 16.32 -9.94 21.63
N LEU A 419 16.39 -11.26 21.47
CA LEU A 419 15.26 -12.13 21.81
C LEU A 419 14.75 -11.69 23.19
N PRO A 420 13.45 -11.39 23.35
CA PRO A 420 12.94 -11.09 24.67
C PRO A 420 13.35 -12.24 25.60
N PRO A 421 13.83 -11.96 26.83
CA PRO A 421 14.15 -13.03 27.77
C PRO A 421 12.93 -13.96 27.86
N PRO A 422 13.12 -15.27 28.10
CA PRO A 422 12.01 -16.20 28.24
C PRO A 422 11.20 -15.79 29.47
N GLY A 423 10.27 -14.87 29.28
CA GLY A 423 9.19 -14.62 30.19
C GLY A 423 8.30 -15.85 30.18
N PRO A 424 7.52 -16.07 31.26
CA PRO A 424 6.53 -17.14 31.28
C PRO A 424 5.71 -17.01 30.00
N ALA A 425 5.66 -18.10 29.22
CA ALA A 425 5.08 -18.13 27.88
C ALA A 425 3.86 -17.22 27.83
N ALA A 426 4.02 -16.05 27.19
CA ALA A 426 2.89 -15.18 26.96
C ALA A 426 1.94 -16.01 26.12
N ALA A 427 0.81 -16.39 26.70
CA ALA A 427 -0.24 -17.13 26.02
C ALA A 427 -0.44 -16.45 24.67
N ALA A 428 -0.24 -17.21 23.58
CA ALA A 428 -0.32 -16.69 22.23
C ALA A 428 -1.57 -15.82 22.13
N ALA A 429 -1.39 -14.53 21.81
CA ALA A 429 -2.53 -13.65 21.64
C ALA A 429 -3.44 -14.26 20.57
N PRO A 430 -4.71 -14.58 20.90
CA PRO A 430 -5.57 -15.32 19.98
C PRO A 430 -5.68 -14.55 18.67
N SER A 431 -5.72 -15.29 17.56
CA SER A 431 -5.88 -14.70 16.24
C SER A 431 -7.15 -13.81 16.18
N PRO A 432 -7.24 -12.80 15.29
CA PRO A 432 -8.43 -11.95 15.18
C PRO A 432 -9.72 -12.74 14.85
N ARG A 433 -9.57 -13.97 14.34
CA ARG A 433 -10.67 -14.93 14.13
C ARG A 433 -11.05 -15.70 15.40
N GLU A 434 -10.11 -15.93 16.32
CA GLU A 434 -10.35 -16.52 17.64
C GLU A 434 -10.95 -15.52 18.65
N ASP A 435 -10.66 -14.22 18.53
CA ASP A 435 -11.25 -13.16 19.38
C ASP A 435 -12.77 -12.98 19.14
N LEU A 436 -13.25 -13.10 17.89
CA LEU A 436 -14.66 -12.88 17.55
C LEU A 436 -15.61 -13.96 18.09
N ARG A 437 -15.25 -15.25 17.99
CA ARG A 437 -16.08 -16.34 18.54
C ARG A 437 -16.07 -16.33 20.06
N THR A 438 -14.92 -16.09 20.67
CA THR A 438 -14.76 -15.96 22.13
C THR A 438 -15.53 -14.76 22.67
N LEU A 439 -15.48 -13.61 21.98
CA LEU A 439 -16.27 -12.43 22.30
C LEU A 439 -17.78 -12.69 22.19
N LEU A 440 -18.22 -13.38 21.14
CA LEU A 440 -19.63 -13.76 20.98
C LEU A 440 -20.12 -14.72 22.06
N ALA A 441 -19.27 -15.68 22.45
CA ALA A 441 -19.54 -16.64 23.52
C ALA A 441 -19.49 -16.03 24.93
N SER A 442 -18.98 -14.79 25.07
CA SER A 442 -18.91 -14.12 26.37
C SER A 442 -20.29 -13.86 26.95
N ALA A 443 -20.55 -14.39 28.15
CA ALA A 443 -21.83 -14.26 28.84
C ALA A 443 -21.87 -13.10 29.86
N SER A 444 -20.71 -12.50 30.18
CA SER A 444 -20.61 -11.42 31.17
C SER A 444 -19.95 -10.18 30.58
N LEU A 445 -20.35 -9.02 31.08
CA LEU A 445 -19.79 -7.74 30.62
C LEU A 445 -18.32 -7.61 31.03
N GLY A 446 -17.93 -8.12 32.21
CA GLY A 446 -16.53 -8.15 32.64
C GLY A 446 -15.60 -8.88 31.67
N ALA A 447 -16.06 -9.98 31.07
CA ALA A 447 -15.28 -10.70 30.04
C ALA A 447 -15.15 -9.88 28.75
N VAL A 448 -16.21 -9.18 28.33
CA VAL A 448 -16.21 -8.30 27.14
C VAL A 448 -15.27 -7.10 27.32
N LEU A 449 -15.16 -6.60 28.56
CA LEU A 449 -14.35 -5.45 28.94
C LEU A 449 -12.92 -5.83 29.38
N SER A 450 -12.58 -7.12 29.38
CA SER A 450 -11.22 -7.59 29.66
C SER A 450 -10.24 -7.17 28.55
N ASN A 451 -8.95 -7.04 28.90
CA ASN A 451 -7.84 -6.67 28.00
C ASN A 451 -7.75 -5.19 27.56
N GLN A 452 -7.44 -4.28 28.48
CA GLN A 452 -7.06 -2.88 28.20
C GLN A 452 -8.06 -2.09 27.30
N VAL A 453 -9.37 -2.33 27.45
CA VAL A 453 -10.39 -1.59 26.69
C VAL A 453 -10.49 -0.15 27.19
N ASN A 454 -10.32 0.83 26.30
CA ASN A 454 -10.60 2.23 26.60
C ASN A 454 -12.12 2.45 26.78
N LEU A 455 -12.55 2.59 28.03
CA LEU A 455 -13.96 2.71 28.42
C LEU A 455 -14.65 3.98 27.87
N PRO A 456 -14.03 5.17 27.87
CA PRO A 456 -14.58 6.35 27.20
C PRO A 456 -14.88 6.11 25.71
N HIS A 457 -13.94 5.53 24.96
CA HIS A 457 -14.15 5.21 23.54
C HIS A 457 -15.30 4.21 23.37
N LEU A 458 -15.31 3.15 24.17
CA LEU A 458 -16.35 2.13 24.10
C LEU A 458 -17.74 2.74 24.34
N ARG A 459 -17.88 3.61 25.34
CA ARG A 459 -19.13 4.33 25.61
C ARG A 459 -19.56 5.19 24.43
N ILE A 460 -18.65 5.90 23.78
CA ILE A 460 -18.96 6.72 22.60
C ILE A 460 -19.47 5.86 21.44
N PHE A 461 -18.85 4.70 21.19
CA PHE A 461 -19.35 3.74 20.19
C PHE A 461 -20.74 3.24 20.52
N MET A 462 -20.99 2.86 21.78
CA MET A 462 -22.28 2.36 22.24
C MET A 462 -23.38 3.41 22.06
N LEU A 463 -23.12 4.66 22.50
CA LEU A 463 -24.07 5.77 22.35
C LEU A 463 -24.32 6.12 20.87
N ALA A 464 -23.28 6.12 20.04
CA ALA A 464 -23.42 6.39 18.61
C ALA A 464 -24.31 5.33 17.92
N VAL A 465 -24.13 4.05 18.24
CA VAL A 465 -24.97 2.96 17.74
C VAL A 465 -26.42 3.20 18.13
N LEU A 466 -26.68 3.49 19.40
CA LEU A 466 -28.03 3.71 19.93
C LEU A 466 -28.71 4.95 19.31
N ALA A 467 -27.97 6.05 19.12
CA ALA A 467 -28.47 7.29 18.51
C ALA A 467 -28.63 7.25 16.98
N SER A 468 -28.16 6.18 16.30
CA SER A 468 -28.28 6.06 14.85
C SER A 468 -29.74 5.85 14.40
N GLU A 469 -30.39 6.90 13.89
CA GLU A 469 -31.78 6.82 13.39
C GLU A 469 -31.90 6.17 12.01
N LYS A 470 -30.81 6.13 11.25
CA LYS A 470 -30.82 5.71 9.84
C LYS A 470 -30.81 4.19 9.66
N ARG A 471 -30.42 3.41 10.68
CA ARG A 471 -30.20 1.96 10.56
C ARG A 471 -30.46 1.22 11.88
N PRO A 472 -31.53 0.41 11.99
CA PRO A 472 -31.74 -0.48 13.13
C PRO A 472 -30.93 -1.78 13.04
N LEU A 473 -30.39 -2.09 11.86
CA LEU A 473 -29.44 -3.18 11.63
C LEU A 473 -28.10 -2.57 11.19
N LEU A 474 -27.05 -2.84 11.95
CA LEU A 474 -25.70 -2.29 11.73
C LEU A 474 -24.69 -3.42 11.56
N ARG A 475 -23.84 -3.36 10.53
CA ARG A 475 -22.60 -4.13 10.54
C ARG A 475 -21.60 -3.44 11.46
N ASN A 476 -20.71 -4.23 12.04
CA ASN A 476 -19.58 -3.69 12.82
C ASN A 476 -18.79 -2.58 12.10
N HIS A 477 -18.62 -2.66 10.77
CA HIS A 477 -17.98 -1.60 9.99
C HIS A 477 -18.86 -0.36 9.79
N ASP A 478 -20.19 -0.50 9.76
CA ASP A 478 -21.09 0.66 9.63
C ASP A 478 -21.00 1.58 10.86
N VAL A 479 -20.67 1.03 12.03
CA VAL A 479 -20.44 1.77 13.28
C VAL A 479 -19.30 2.78 13.15
N LEU A 480 -18.27 2.44 12.37
CA LEU A 480 -17.09 3.29 12.17
C LEU A 480 -17.42 4.58 11.42
N HIS A 481 -18.52 4.60 10.67
CA HIS A 481 -18.96 5.75 9.88
C HIS A 481 -19.97 6.63 10.63
N LEU A 482 -20.29 6.32 11.89
CA LEU A 482 -21.15 7.16 12.71
C LEU A 482 -20.37 8.42 13.10
N LYS A 483 -20.99 9.59 12.94
CA LYS A 483 -20.35 10.91 13.17
C LYS A 483 -19.60 11.02 14.52
N PRO A 484 -20.15 10.55 15.67
CA PRO A 484 -19.43 10.60 16.94
C PRO A 484 -18.22 9.66 16.99
N VAL A 485 -18.25 8.54 16.24
CA VAL A 485 -17.15 7.58 16.15
C VAL A 485 -16.04 8.09 15.24
N LEU A 486 -16.40 8.70 14.10
CA LEU A 486 -15.44 9.34 13.20
C LEU A 486 -14.64 10.45 13.91
N ALA A 487 -15.28 11.19 14.81
CA ALA A 487 -14.62 12.25 15.58
C ALA A 487 -13.52 11.74 16.53
N LEU A 488 -13.49 10.43 16.85
CA LEU A 488 -12.43 9.83 17.67
C LEU A 488 -11.11 9.62 16.89
N ASN A 489 -11.15 9.68 15.56
CA ASN A 489 -9.98 9.51 14.68
C ASN A 489 -9.12 8.27 15.03
N LEU A 490 -9.78 7.14 15.36
CA LEU A 490 -9.10 5.91 15.75
C LEU A 490 -8.54 5.18 14.52
N GLN A 491 -7.37 4.54 14.69
CA GLN A 491 -6.85 3.59 13.70
C GLN A 491 -7.87 2.46 13.44
N ALA A 492 -7.95 1.98 12.20
CA ALA A 492 -8.98 1.03 11.76
C ALA A 492 -9.07 -0.24 12.62
N ALA A 493 -7.93 -0.82 13.02
CA ALA A 493 -7.90 -2.00 13.88
C ALA A 493 -8.47 -1.74 15.28
N ALA A 494 -8.13 -0.60 15.90
CA ALA A 494 -8.69 -0.17 17.17
C ALA A 494 -10.20 0.14 17.04
N GLY A 495 -10.60 0.78 15.94
CA GLY A 495 -11.99 1.03 15.62
C GLY A 495 -12.81 -0.26 15.52
N ILE A 496 -12.32 -1.28 14.81
CA ILE A 496 -12.97 -2.60 14.69
C ILE A 496 -12.99 -3.34 16.02
N TYR A 497 -11.91 -3.27 16.79
CA TYR A 497 -11.80 -3.87 18.12
C TYR A 497 -12.85 -3.28 19.08
N HIS A 498 -12.96 -1.94 19.11
CA HIS A 498 -13.95 -1.23 19.92
C HIS A 498 -15.37 -1.43 19.40
N SER A 499 -15.59 -1.47 18.08
CA SER A 499 -16.93 -1.69 17.52
C SER A 499 -17.46 -3.06 17.89
N ASN A 500 -16.68 -4.13 17.73
CA ASN A 500 -17.11 -5.49 18.06
C ASN A 500 -17.49 -5.62 19.54
N ARG A 501 -16.68 -5.04 20.45
CA ARG A 501 -16.94 -5.03 21.89
C ARG A 501 -18.14 -4.17 22.27
N ALA A 502 -18.31 -3.01 21.62
CA ALA A 502 -19.46 -2.14 21.85
C ALA A 502 -20.77 -2.84 21.48
N LEU A 503 -20.80 -3.53 20.33
CA LEU A 503 -21.98 -4.28 19.89
C LEU A 503 -22.33 -5.41 20.87
N LYS A 504 -21.32 -6.17 21.33
CA LYS A 504 -21.53 -7.24 22.31
C LYS A 504 -21.96 -6.70 23.68
N ALA A 505 -21.35 -5.61 24.15
CA ALA A 505 -21.72 -4.95 25.39
C ALA A 505 -23.18 -4.45 25.36
N LEU A 506 -23.60 -3.81 24.26
CA LEU A 506 -24.99 -3.40 24.06
C LEU A 506 -25.96 -4.58 24.10
N SER A 507 -25.56 -5.74 23.57
CA SER A 507 -26.40 -6.94 23.61
C SER A 507 -26.56 -7.50 25.02
N LEU A 508 -25.48 -7.54 25.82
CA LEU A 508 -25.56 -7.95 27.23
C LEU A 508 -26.37 -6.97 28.10
N LEU A 509 -26.36 -5.68 27.75
CA LEU A 509 -27.17 -4.66 28.40
C LEU A 509 -28.63 -4.64 27.92
N GLY A 510 -29.00 -5.53 26.99
CA GLY A 510 -30.37 -5.72 26.52
C GLY A 510 -30.81 -4.80 25.37
N PHE A 511 -29.93 -3.96 24.81
CA PHE A 511 -30.32 -3.00 23.77
C PHE A 511 -30.41 -3.59 22.35
N GLY A 512 -30.07 -4.86 22.17
CA GLY A 512 -30.14 -5.53 20.87
C GLY A 512 -29.51 -6.91 20.85
N VAL A 513 -29.42 -7.49 19.67
CA VAL A 513 -28.90 -8.84 19.44
C VAL A 513 -27.72 -8.77 18.49
N VAL A 514 -26.61 -9.40 18.86
CA VAL A 514 -25.48 -9.61 17.96
C VAL A 514 -25.61 -10.97 17.28
N THR A 515 -25.47 -10.98 15.96
CA THR A 515 -25.47 -12.19 15.11
C THR A 515 -24.23 -12.22 14.23
N LEU A 516 -23.74 -13.40 13.90
CA LEU A 516 -22.60 -13.58 12.99
C LEU A 516 -23.10 -13.75 11.55
N SER A 517 -22.32 -13.30 10.57
CA SER A 517 -22.62 -13.59 9.17
C SER A 517 -22.51 -15.09 8.85
N THR A 518 -23.46 -15.64 8.09
CA THR A 518 -23.48 -17.04 7.64
C THR A 518 -22.52 -17.34 6.49
N ASN A 519 -21.82 -16.33 5.97
CA ASN A 519 -20.88 -16.47 4.85
C ASN A 519 -19.77 -17.51 5.15
N THR A 520 -19.66 -18.55 4.32
CA THR A 520 -18.70 -19.66 4.49
C THR A 520 -17.34 -19.41 3.84
N SER A 521 -17.27 -18.54 2.82
CA SER A 521 -16.08 -18.30 2.00
C SER A 521 -15.49 -16.88 2.11
N GLY A 522 -16.23 -15.91 2.66
CA GLY A 522 -15.78 -14.51 2.82
C GLY A 522 -15.53 -14.06 4.27
N THR A 523 -15.17 -12.79 4.45
CA THR A 523 -14.92 -12.18 5.76
C THR A 523 -16.16 -12.24 6.65
N LYS A 524 -16.01 -12.81 7.84
CA LYS A 524 -17.07 -12.84 8.86
C LYS A 524 -17.29 -11.45 9.42
N VAL A 525 -18.54 -11.00 9.45
CA VAL A 525 -18.95 -9.71 10.03
C VAL A 525 -19.95 -9.93 11.16
N LEU A 526 -19.94 -9.01 12.14
CA LEU A 526 -20.98 -8.94 13.16
C LEU A 526 -22.10 -8.03 12.69
N TRP A 527 -23.33 -8.50 12.88
CA TRP A 527 -24.53 -7.72 12.72
C TRP A 527 -25.11 -7.44 14.11
N PHE A 528 -25.35 -6.18 14.41
CA PHE A 528 -26.11 -5.78 15.57
C PHE A 528 -27.48 -5.28 15.12
N THR A 529 -28.51 -5.93 15.66
CA THR A 529 -29.90 -5.53 15.48
C THR A 529 -30.38 -4.91 16.77
N LYS A 530 -30.80 -3.64 16.72
CA LYS A 530 -31.39 -2.95 17.87
C LYS A 530 -32.67 -3.65 18.33
N ILE A 531 -32.97 -3.55 19.62
CA ILE A 531 -34.23 -4.08 20.15
C ILE A 531 -35.44 -3.35 19.51
N PRO A 532 -36.58 -4.02 19.30
CA PRO A 532 -37.76 -3.41 18.70
C PRO A 532 -38.29 -2.22 19.49
N SER A 533 -38.91 -1.27 18.80
CA SER A 533 -39.47 -0.06 19.41
C SER A 533 -40.44 -0.35 20.56
N GLU A 534 -41.21 -1.44 20.48
CA GLU A 534 -42.18 -1.86 21.50
C GLU A 534 -41.56 -2.31 22.84
N ASP A 535 -40.29 -2.75 22.83
CA ASP A 535 -39.65 -3.36 23.99
C ASP A 535 -38.83 -2.35 24.84
N TYR A 536 -38.66 -1.11 24.37
CA TYR A 536 -37.87 -0.08 25.07
C TYR A 536 -38.43 0.35 26.42
N ALA A 537 -39.74 0.21 26.62
CA ALA A 537 -40.39 0.52 27.88
C ALA A 537 -40.19 -0.56 28.96
N SER A 538 -39.50 -1.67 28.62
CA SER A 538 -39.27 -2.76 29.55
C SER A 538 -38.50 -2.29 30.80
N PRO A 539 -38.97 -2.65 32.02
CA PRO A 539 -38.26 -2.36 33.26
C PRO A 539 -36.81 -2.87 33.28
N ALA A 540 -36.54 -3.96 32.56
CA ALA A 540 -35.20 -4.54 32.44
C ALA A 540 -34.18 -3.56 31.84
N LEU A 541 -34.62 -2.71 30.90
CA LEU A 541 -33.73 -1.77 30.20
C LEU A 541 -33.54 -0.44 30.95
N GLN A 542 -34.44 -0.09 31.88
CA GLN A 542 -34.35 1.16 32.65
C GLN A 542 -33.06 1.26 33.45
N ARG A 543 -32.59 0.15 34.02
CA ARG A 543 -31.32 0.09 34.74
C ARG A 543 -30.13 0.29 33.80
N SER A 544 -30.09 -0.40 32.67
CA SER A 544 -29.02 -0.24 31.66
C SER A 544 -28.96 1.18 31.08
N ARG A 545 -30.11 1.85 30.93
CA ARG A 545 -30.19 3.26 30.49
C ARG A 545 -29.54 4.20 31.51
N SER A 546 -29.83 3.97 32.78
CA SER A 546 -29.25 4.73 33.89
C SER A 546 -27.73 4.49 33.97
N ALA A 547 -27.29 3.24 33.89
CA ALA A 547 -25.88 2.86 33.91
C ALA A 547 -25.04 3.52 32.78
N LEU A 548 -25.61 3.65 31.58
CA LEU A 548 -24.95 4.31 30.45
C LEU A 548 -25.06 5.85 30.47
N ALA A 549 -25.81 6.41 31.41
CA ALA A 549 -26.13 7.83 31.51
C ALA A 549 -26.65 8.40 30.18
N ILE A 550 -27.72 7.79 29.66
CA ILE A 550 -28.31 8.17 28.36
C ILE A 550 -29.30 9.34 28.60
N PRO A 551 -29.07 10.52 28.01
CA PRO A 551 -29.90 11.70 28.26
C PRO A 551 -31.30 11.56 27.64
N GLU A 552 -32.32 11.98 28.39
CA GLU A 552 -33.69 12.12 27.87
C GLU A 552 -33.84 13.44 27.07
N PRO A 553 -34.66 13.49 25.99
CA PRO A 553 -35.42 12.42 25.38
C PRO A 553 -34.73 11.97 24.08
N ASN A 554 -33.51 11.44 24.13
CA ASN A 554 -32.96 10.76 22.96
C ASN A 554 -33.73 9.44 22.80
N GLY A 555 -34.81 9.50 22.03
CA GLY A 555 -35.57 8.33 21.62
C GLY A 555 -34.62 7.35 20.93
N PHE A 556 -34.50 6.16 21.48
CA PHE A 556 -33.87 5.07 20.76
C PHE A 556 -34.74 4.76 19.55
N THR A 557 -34.39 5.33 18.41
CA THR A 557 -35.11 5.07 17.17
C THR A 557 -34.71 3.67 16.70
N SER A 558 -35.70 2.79 16.70
CA SER A 558 -35.65 1.44 16.15
C SER A 558 -36.93 1.19 15.38
N TRP A 559 -36.92 0.17 14.54
CA TRP A 559 -38.12 -0.29 13.84
C TRP A 559 -38.95 -1.21 14.75
N ASN A 560 -40.22 -1.39 14.42
CA ASN A 560 -41.03 -2.42 15.07
C ASN A 560 -40.56 -3.82 14.65
N ARG A 561 -40.95 -4.84 15.40
CA ARG A 561 -40.45 -6.21 15.19
C ARG A 561 -40.74 -6.75 13.78
N ALA A 562 -41.91 -6.44 13.22
CA ALA A 562 -42.29 -6.88 11.87
C ALA A 562 -41.39 -6.27 10.79
N GLN A 563 -41.10 -4.97 10.88
CA GLN A 563 -40.21 -4.24 9.96
C GLN A 563 -38.78 -4.77 10.01
N ILE A 564 -38.27 -5.12 11.19
CA ILE A 564 -36.93 -5.69 11.34
C ILE A 564 -36.84 -7.06 10.67
N LEU A 565 -37.84 -7.93 10.87
CA LEU A 565 -37.87 -9.26 10.28
C LEU A 565 -37.98 -9.23 8.75
N GLN A 566 -38.74 -8.27 8.20
CA GLN A 566 -38.86 -8.06 6.75
C GLN A 566 -37.57 -7.55 6.09
N ASN A 567 -36.73 -6.83 6.83
CA ASN A 567 -35.50 -6.22 6.33
C ASN A 567 -34.22 -6.99 6.73
N LYS A 568 -34.36 -8.28 7.08
CA LYS A 568 -33.23 -9.15 7.38
C LYS A 568 -32.29 -9.25 6.18
N GLN A 569 -30.99 -9.20 6.45
CA GLN A 569 -29.97 -9.31 5.39
C GLN A 569 -29.76 -10.78 4.97
N LYS A 570 -29.54 -11.01 3.67
CA LYS A 570 -29.49 -12.35 3.03
C LYS A 570 -28.49 -13.33 3.68
N ASN A 571 -27.42 -12.82 4.30
CA ASN A 571 -26.33 -13.61 4.90
C ASN A 571 -26.23 -13.43 6.43
N GLN A 572 -27.35 -13.11 7.09
CA GLN A 572 -27.44 -12.95 8.53
C GLN A 572 -28.14 -14.17 9.14
N GLU A 573 -27.70 -14.62 10.32
CA GLU A 573 -28.42 -15.63 11.11
C GLU A 573 -29.82 -15.14 11.52
N ALA A 574 -30.71 -16.07 11.88
CA ALA A 574 -32.03 -15.70 12.38
C ALA A 574 -31.90 -14.86 13.65
N ILE A 575 -32.64 -13.76 13.71
CA ILE A 575 -32.63 -12.85 14.87
C ILE A 575 -33.61 -13.42 15.89
N VAL A 576 -33.11 -13.79 17.07
CA VAL A 576 -33.92 -14.26 18.19
C VAL A 576 -33.74 -13.26 19.33
N TYR A 577 -34.82 -12.58 19.70
CA TYR A 577 -34.80 -11.64 20.82
C TYR A 577 -34.98 -12.39 22.15
N PRO A 578 -34.27 -11.98 23.22
CA PRO A 578 -34.49 -12.53 24.54
C PRO A 578 -35.84 -12.06 25.10
N ASP A 579 -36.50 -12.92 25.87
CA ASP A 579 -37.70 -12.54 26.61
C ASP A 579 -37.33 -11.63 27.79
N LEU A 580 -37.57 -10.33 27.64
CA LEU A 580 -37.25 -9.34 28.67
C LEU A 580 -38.12 -9.47 29.94
N ALA A 581 -39.20 -10.25 29.90
CA ALA A 581 -40.03 -10.55 31.08
C ALA A 581 -39.49 -11.74 31.89
N ALA A 582 -38.63 -12.57 31.29
CA ALA A 582 -38.06 -13.72 31.97
C ALA A 582 -37.09 -13.28 33.09
N ALA A 583 -37.28 -13.84 34.29
CA ALA A 583 -36.51 -13.47 35.48
C ALA A 583 -34.99 -13.63 35.29
N GLU A 584 -34.57 -14.68 34.59
CA GLU A 584 -33.14 -14.94 34.29
C GLU A 584 -32.53 -13.88 33.35
N VAL A 585 -33.29 -13.42 32.35
CA VAL A 585 -32.87 -12.36 31.42
C VAL A 585 -32.77 -11.03 32.17
N GLN A 586 -33.75 -10.71 33.02
CA GLN A 586 -33.74 -9.51 33.85
C GLN A 586 -32.55 -9.49 34.81
N ALA A 587 -32.26 -10.62 35.46
CA ALA A 587 -31.10 -10.77 36.35
C ALA A 587 -29.78 -10.58 35.59
N SER A 588 -29.65 -11.15 34.38
CA SER A 588 -28.46 -11.03 33.53
C SER A 588 -28.22 -9.58 33.08
N ILE A 589 -29.26 -8.89 32.61
CA ILE A 589 -29.17 -7.47 32.20
C ILE A 589 -28.81 -6.59 33.42
N ALA A 590 -29.44 -6.84 34.57
CA ALA A 590 -29.14 -6.11 35.81
C ALA A 590 -27.69 -6.33 36.28
N ALA A 591 -27.16 -7.55 36.17
CA ALA A 591 -25.77 -7.87 36.48
C ALA A 591 -24.81 -7.16 35.50
N ALA A 592 -25.12 -7.13 34.21
CA ALA A 592 -24.33 -6.40 33.23
C ALA A 592 -24.32 -4.88 33.49
N ALA A 593 -25.47 -4.29 33.84
CA ALA A 593 -25.56 -2.88 34.20
C ALA A 593 -24.73 -2.55 35.46
N THR A 594 -24.82 -3.41 36.49
CA THR A 594 -24.02 -3.28 37.72
C THR A 594 -22.51 -3.33 37.41
N ALA A 595 -22.09 -4.30 36.61
CA ALA A 595 -20.69 -4.44 36.21
C ALA A 595 -20.18 -3.20 35.46
N TRP A 596 -21.01 -2.59 34.61
CA TRP A 596 -20.66 -1.33 33.93
C TRP A 596 -20.46 -0.17 34.92
N GLU A 597 -21.38 -0.02 35.88
CA GLU A 597 -21.33 1.02 36.91
C GLU A 597 -20.09 0.88 37.81
N GLU A 598 -19.78 -0.33 38.26
CA GLU A 598 -18.60 -0.63 39.08
C GLU A 598 -17.30 -0.29 38.32
N ILE A 599 -17.20 -0.72 37.06
CA ILE A 599 -16.01 -0.50 36.22
C ILE A 599 -15.82 0.99 35.90
N THR A 600 -16.90 1.72 35.62
CA THR A 600 -16.83 3.16 35.34
C THR A 600 -16.51 3.98 36.59
N THR A 601 -17.03 3.59 37.76
CA THR A 601 -16.72 4.23 39.05
C THR A 601 -15.26 4.02 39.45
N ALA A 602 -14.74 2.79 39.27
CA ALA A 602 -13.32 2.49 39.48
C ALA A 602 -12.41 3.29 38.54
N TYR A 603 -12.80 3.42 37.27
CA TYR A 603 -12.06 4.19 36.27
C TYR A 603 -12.00 5.69 36.60
N LEU A 604 -13.11 6.30 37.01
CA LEU A 604 -13.18 7.71 37.41
C LEU A 604 -12.33 7.98 38.66
N SER A 605 -12.35 7.05 39.63
CA SER A 605 -11.53 7.14 40.84
C SER A 605 -10.03 7.07 40.54
N PHE A 606 -9.62 6.21 39.60
CA PHE A 606 -8.24 6.08 39.15
C PHE A 606 -7.76 7.29 38.31
N ALA A 607 -8.62 7.81 37.43
CA ALA A 607 -8.33 9.02 36.65
C ALA A 607 -8.18 10.27 37.55
N ALA A 608 -9.00 10.40 38.59
CA ALA A 608 -8.90 11.46 39.58
C ALA A 608 -7.59 11.35 40.41
N PHE A 609 -7.19 10.13 40.78
CA PHE A 609 -5.92 9.86 41.45
C PHE A 609 -4.70 10.24 40.59
N LEU A 610 -4.72 9.92 39.28
CA LEU A 610 -3.68 10.30 38.32
C LEU A 610 -3.63 11.82 38.03
N ALA A 611 -4.78 12.51 38.09
CA ALA A 611 -4.83 13.97 37.95
C ALA A 611 -4.21 14.69 39.17
N LEU A 612 -4.32 14.11 40.37
CA LEU A 612 -3.75 14.64 41.62
C LEU A 612 -2.26 14.31 41.82
N SER A 613 -1.70 13.37 41.05
CA SER A 613 -0.31 12.91 41.18
C SER A 613 0.64 13.43 40.10
N ARG A 614 0.21 14.40 39.27
CA ARG A 614 1.12 15.18 38.43
C ARG A 614 1.80 16.27 39.27
N PRO A 615 3.13 16.33 39.36
CA PRO A 615 3.79 17.46 39.99
C PRO A 615 3.55 18.72 39.14
N PHE A 616 3.09 19.79 39.79
CA PHE A 616 3.07 21.13 39.20
C PHE A 616 4.52 21.56 38.94
N SER A 617 4.94 21.55 37.68
CA SER A 617 6.12 22.29 37.25
C SER A 617 5.66 23.70 36.87
N PHE A 618 6.10 24.68 37.67
CA PHE A 618 6.21 26.09 37.25
C PHE A 618 7.49 26.29 36.44
#